data_AF-A0A0D6NIU1-F1
#
_entry.id   AF-A0A0D6NIU1-F1
#
_cell.length_a   1.000
_cell.length_b   1.000
_cell.length_c   1.000
_cell.angle_alpha   90.00
_cell.angle_beta   90.00
_cell.angle_gamma   90.00
#
_symmetry.space_group_name_H-M   'P 1'
#
loop_
_entity.id
_entity.type
_entity.pdbx_description
1 polymer ?
#
loop_
_entity_poly.entity_id
_entity_poly.type
_entity_poly.pdbx_seq_one_letter_code
_entity_poly.pdbx_strand_id
1 'polypeptide(L)' 'MQAPDENLQEIHTLLFEISSDIDKLNSTLISDKNIPENISRNVAMLADKIDALNDLIRIL' A
#
# COMPACT_ATOMS: atom_id res chain seq x y z
N MET A 1 -21.90 -12.59 -12.95
CA MET A 1 -20.44 -12.80 -13.04
C MET A 1 -19.89 -11.46 -13.49
N GLN A 2 -19.12 -10.76 -12.64
CA GLN A 2 -18.49 -9.49 -13.06
C GLN A 2 -17.50 -9.76 -14.19
N ALA A 3 -17.35 -8.78 -15.09
CA ALA A 3 -16.37 -8.90 -16.16
C ALA A 3 -14.95 -8.92 -15.55
N PRO A 4 -14.00 -9.68 -16.12
CA PRO A 4 -12.61 -9.69 -15.64
C PRO A 4 -12.01 -8.27 -15.49
N ASP A 5 -12.40 -7.35 -16.37
CA ASP A 5 -11.95 -5.96 -16.37
C ASP A 5 -12.52 -5.14 -15.19
N GLU A 6 -13.75 -5.43 -14.75
CA GLU A 6 -14.36 -4.78 -13.58
C GLU A 6 -13.61 -5.16 -12.29
N ASN A 7 -13.23 -6.44 -12.18
CA ASN A 7 -12.43 -6.92 -11.04
C ASN A 7 -11.03 -6.28 -11.02
N LEU A 8 -10.41 -6.11 -12.19
CA LEU A 8 -9.10 -5.47 -12.30
C LEU A 8 -9.15 -3.99 -11.88
N GLN A 9 -10.20 -3.28 -12.29
CA GLN A 9 -10.41 -1.88 -11.90
C GLN A 9 -10.66 -1.74 -10.39
N GLU A 10 -11.42 -2.65 -9.79
CA GLU A 10 -11.67 -2.67 -8.35
C GLU A 10 -10.38 -2.98 -7.57
N ILE A 11 -9.57 -3.93 -8.05
CA ILE A 11 -8.24 -4.23 -7.49
C ILE A 11 -7.33 -2.99 -7.54
N HIS A 12 -7.27 -2.28 -8.67
CA HIS A 12 -6.49 -1.05 -8.79
C HIS A 12 -6.93 0.03 -7.80
N THR A 13 -8.25 0.18 -7.63
CA THR A 13 -8.82 1.16 -6.69
C THR A 13 -8.41 0.83 -5.26
N LEU A 14 -8.59 -0.42 -4.84
CA LEU A 14 -8.22 -0.88 -3.50
C LEU A 14 -6.73 -0.74 -3.23
N LEU A 15 -5.87 -1.03 -4.22
CA LEU A 15 -4.42 -0.87 -4.04
C LEU A 15 -3.98 0.57 -3.93
N PHE A 16 -4.62 1.47 -4.66
CA PHE A 16 -4.38 2.91 -4.53
C PHE A 16 -4.77 3.41 -3.13
N GLU A 17 -5.92 2.97 -2.61
CA GLU A 17 -6.37 3.30 -1.26
C GLU A 17 -5.40 2.76 -0.20
N ILE A 18 -5.01 1.48 -0.28
CA ILE A 18 -4.04 0.87 0.63
C ILE A 18 -2.70 1.61 0.60
N SER A 19 -2.20 1.96 -0.59
CA SER A 19 -0.96 2.74 -0.73
C SER A 19 -1.07 4.09 -0.03
N SER A 20 -2.18 4.81 -0.22
CA SER A 20 -2.43 6.09 0.44
C SER A 20 -2.48 5.98 1.96
N ASP A 21 -3.09 4.92 2.49
CA ASP A 21 -3.20 4.70 3.93
C ASP A 21 -1.85 4.30 4.56
N ILE A 22 -1.02 3.54 3.84
CA ILE A 22 0.36 3.26 4.26
C ILE A 22 1.19 4.54 4.29
N ASP A 23 1.06 5.43 3.30
CA ASP A 23 1.80 6.71 3.28
C ASP A 23 1.43 7.61 4.45
N LYS A 24 0.13 7.69 4.79
CA LYS A 24 -0.35 8.42 5.98
C LYS A 24 0.19 7.79 7.26
N LEU A 25 0.22 6.47 7.34
CA LEU A 25 0.77 5.75 8.48
C LEU A 25 2.27 6.04 8.62
N ASN A 26 3.04 5.91 7.54
CA ASN A 26 4.47 6.22 7.52
C ASN A 26 4.75 7.65 7.99
N SER A 27 3.99 8.62 7.49
CA SER A 27 4.10 10.02 7.89
C SER A 27 3.88 10.21 9.40
N THR A 28 2.91 9.49 9.96
CA THR A 28 2.63 9.48 11.41
C THR A 28 3.79 8.86 12.19
N LEU A 29 4.28 7.69 11.75
CA LEU A 29 5.35 6.96 12.44
C LEU A 29 6.70 7.69 12.41
N ILE A 30 6.98 8.47 11.35
CA ILE A 30 8.19 9.31 11.27
C ILE A 30 8.12 10.47 12.26
N SER A 31 6.91 10.98 12.54
CA SER A 31 6.71 12.14 13.41
C SER A 31 6.74 11.81 14.91
N ASP A 32 6.40 10.58 15.31
CA ASP A 32 6.35 10.16 16.71
C ASP A 32 7.59 9.36 17.12
N LYS A 33 8.44 9.99 17.95
CA LYS A 33 9.69 9.40 18.46
C LYS A 33 9.50 8.25 19.45
N ASN A 34 8.26 8.02 19.93
CA ASN A 34 7.95 6.95 20.87
C ASN A 34 7.57 5.64 20.17
N ILE A 35 7.46 5.64 18.84
CA ILE A 35 7.17 4.45 18.06
C ILE A 35 8.41 3.53 18.06
N PRO A 36 8.25 2.25 18.42
CA PRO A 36 9.30 1.25 18.27
C PRO A 36 9.80 1.13 16.82
N GLU A 37 11.12 1.13 16.63
CA GLU A 37 11.76 1.09 15.30
C GLU A 37 11.32 -0.10 14.44
N ASN A 38 11.02 -1.25 15.06
CA ASN A 38 10.51 -2.42 14.36
C ASN A 38 9.13 -2.19 13.72
N ILE A 39 8.28 -1.34 14.30
CA ILE A 39 6.99 -0.97 13.71
C ILE A 39 7.22 -0.11 12.47
N SER A 40 8.04 0.94 12.58
CA SER A 40 8.39 1.81 11.44
C SER A 40 9.01 1.01 10.29
N ARG A 41 9.91 0.07 10.62
CA ARG A 41 10.52 -0.83 9.62
C ARG A 41 9.49 -1.73 8.95
N ASN A 42 8.57 -2.32 9.72
CA ASN A 42 7.54 -3.19 9.16
C ASN A 42 6.58 -2.43 8.23
N VAL A 43 6.23 -1.17 8.55
CA VAL A 43 5.39 -0.34 7.68
C VAL A 43 6.11 0.07 6.41
N ALA A 44 7.39 0.44 6.48
CA ALA A 44 8.20 0.68 5.28
C ALA A 44 8.25 -0.55 4.37
N MET A 45 8.45 -1.75 4.93
CA MET A 45 8.42 -3.01 4.17
C MET A 45 7.04 -3.33 3.56
N LEU A 46 5.95 -2.87 4.18
CA LEU A 46 4.61 -3.01 3.62
C LEU A 46 4.41 -2.05 2.43
N ALA A 47 4.91 -0.80 2.54
CA ALA A 47 4.90 0.17 1.44
C ALA A 47 5.59 -0.42 0.20
N ASP A 48 6.82 -0.91 0.35
CA ASP A 48 7.60 -1.50 -0.75
C ASP A 48 6.85 -2.65 -1.45
N LYS A 49 6.15 -3.50 -0.68
CA LYS A 49 5.38 -4.63 -1.22
C LYS A 49 4.13 -4.17 -1.97
N ILE A 50 3.46 -3.12 -1.50
CA ILE A 50 2.29 -2.55 -2.18
C ILE A 50 2.70 -1.85 -3.46
N ASP A 51 3.83 -1.13 -3.47
CA ASP A 51 4.39 -0.53 -4.68
C ASP A 51 4.73 -1.61 -5.71
N ALA A 52 5.41 -2.69 -5.31
CA ALA A 52 5.70 -3.81 -6.19
C ALA A 52 4.42 -4.48 -6.74
N LEU A 53 3.37 -4.59 -5.94
CA LEU A 53 2.09 -5.15 -6.38
C LEU A 53 1.37 -4.23 -7.35
N ASN A 54 1.40 -2.91 -7.12
CA ASN A 54 0.89 -1.89 -8.03
C ASN A 54 1.59 -1.95 -9.39
N ASP A 55 2.91 -2.10 -9.40
CA ASP A 55 3.69 -2.22 -10.63
C ASP A 55 3.36 -3.50 -11.41
N LEU A 56 3.19 -4.64 -10.71
CA LEU A 56 2.80 -5.90 -11.33
C LEU A 56 1.40 -5.84 -11.95
N ILE A 57 0.47 -5.10 -11.35
CA ILE A 57 -0.90 -5.01 -11.88
C ILE A 57 -1.00 -3.99 -13.01
N ARG A 58 -0.18 -2.93 -13.01
CA ARG A 58 -0.10 -1.99 -14.15
C ARG A 58 0.32 -2.62 -15.47
N ILE A 59 0.98 -3.78 -15.44
CA ILE A 59 1.44 -4.51 -16.63
C ILE A 59 0.51 -5.66 -17.05
N LEU A 60 -0.55 -5.94 -16.29
CA LEU A 60 -1.59 -6.93 -16.59
C LEU A 60 -2.74 -6.29 -17.36
#